data_AF-A0A956VRI6-F1
#
_entry.id   AF-A0A956VRI6-F1
#
_cell.length_a   1.000
_cell.length_b   1.000
_cell.length_c   1.000
_cell.angle_alpha   90.00
_cell.angle_beta   90.00
_cell.angle_gamma   90.00
#
_symmetry.space_group_name_H-M   'P 1'
#
loop_
_entity.id
_entity.type
_entity.pdbx_description
1 polymer ?
#
loop_
_entity_poly.entity_id
_entity_poly.type
_entity_poly.pdbx_seq_one_letter_code
_entity_poly.pdbx_strand_id
1 'polypeptide(L)'
;TLVFSANQALLAAKAGAAFVSPFIGRLNDAGHDGMEVIREIVSVFDTFNLPTQVLSASIRNPRDVTEAALAGSHVATLPPAVLFAMVNHPLTDKGIEIFLNDAKKYSPV
;
A
#
# COMPACT_ATOMS: atom_id res chain seq x y z
N THR A 1 15.21 3.39 4.21
CA THR A 1 14.35 4.02 5.23
C THR A 1 14.56 5.53 5.26
N LEU A 2 13.68 6.29 5.93
CA LEU A 2 13.72 7.76 6.03
C LEU A 2 13.90 8.47 4.67
N VAL A 3 13.19 7.97 3.66
CA VAL A 3 13.14 8.57 2.33
C VAL A 3 11.91 9.47 2.24
N PHE A 4 12.10 10.68 1.73
CA PHE A 4 11.07 11.73 1.61
C PHE A 4 11.06 12.38 0.21
N SER A 5 11.95 11.98 -0.70
CA SER A 5 11.98 12.47 -2.09
C SER A 5 12.57 11.44 -3.06
N ALA A 6 12.29 11.62 -4.36
CA ALA A 6 12.84 10.78 -5.42
C ALA A 6 14.36 10.78 -5.48
N ASN A 7 15.00 11.94 -5.23
CA ASN A 7 16.46 12.05 -5.20
C ASN A 7 17.10 11.17 -4.12
N GLN A 8 16.50 11.12 -2.93
CA GLN A 8 16.98 10.24 -1.85
C GLN A 8 16.83 8.76 -2.22
N ALA A 9 15.70 8.39 -2.85
CA ALA A 9 15.48 7.03 -3.31
C ALA A 9 16.48 6.61 -4.39
N LEU A 10 16.75 7.49 -5.37
CA LEU A 10 17.70 7.26 -6.45
C LEU A 10 19.12 7.01 -5.91
N LEU A 11 19.59 7.85 -4.98
CA LEU A 11 20.91 7.65 -4.36
C LEU A 11 21.00 6.33 -3.61
N ALA A 12 19.97 5.96 -2.86
CA ALA A 12 19.92 4.68 -2.17
C ALA A 12 19.91 3.48 -3.14
N ALA A 13 19.17 3.58 -4.24
CA ALA A 13 19.14 2.54 -5.27
C ALA A 13 20.51 2.39 -5.98
N LYS A 14 21.16 3.51 -6.31
CA LYS A 14 22.52 3.51 -6.90
C LYS A 14 23.58 2.97 -5.95
N ALA A 15 23.36 3.06 -4.64
CA ALA A 15 24.19 2.41 -3.63
C ALA A 15 23.93 0.90 -3.47
N GLY A 16 22.99 0.33 -4.25
CA GLY A 16 22.70 -1.11 -4.23
C GLY A 16 21.68 -1.54 -3.17
N ALA A 17 20.86 -0.62 -2.65
CA ALA A 17 19.81 -0.98 -1.70
C ALA A 17 18.81 -1.96 -2.34
N ALA A 18 18.45 -3.03 -1.64
CA ALA A 18 17.38 -3.93 -2.08
C ALA A 18 16.00 -3.25 -1.99
N PHE A 19 15.81 -2.39 -0.98
CA PHE A 19 14.58 -1.65 -0.76
C PHE A 19 14.86 -0.19 -0.41
N VAL A 20 14.00 0.70 -0.89
CA VAL A 20 13.84 2.05 -0.34
C VAL A 20 12.51 2.14 0.38
N SER A 21 12.47 2.91 1.47
CA SER A 21 11.25 3.05 2.28
C SER A 21 10.86 4.51 2.42
N PRO A 22 9.97 5.02 1.54
CA PRO A 22 9.40 6.35 1.66
C PRO A 22 8.37 6.42 2.79
N PHE A 23 8.40 7.50 3.59
CA PHE A 23 7.53 7.66 4.77
C PHE A 23 6.31 8.53 4.43
N ILE A 24 5.35 7.94 3.71
CA ILE A 24 4.20 8.66 3.13
C ILE A 24 3.34 9.39 4.17
N GLY A 25 3.05 8.76 5.31
CA GLY A 25 2.22 9.39 6.35
C GLY A 25 2.89 10.60 7.00
N ARG A 26 4.23 10.66 7.03
CA ARG A 26 4.95 11.85 7.53
C ARG A 26 4.95 12.99 6.51
N LEU A 27 4.97 12.67 5.21
CA LEU A 27 4.79 13.67 4.15
C LEU A 27 3.39 14.27 4.21
N ASN A 28 2.37 13.42 4.38
CA ASN A 28 0.98 13.86 4.52
C ASN A 28 0.79 14.77 5.75
N ASP A 29 1.37 14.43 6.90
CA ASP A 29 1.33 15.29 8.09
C ASP A 29 1.97 16.67 7.88
N ALA A 30 2.95 16.75 6.98
CA ALA A 30 3.63 17.98 6.61
C ALA A 30 2.91 18.74 5.48
N GLY A 31 1.74 18.27 5.02
CA GLY A 31 0.94 18.92 3.97
C GLY A 31 1.36 18.60 2.54
N HIS A 32 2.19 17.58 2.33
CA HIS A 32 2.57 17.09 1.00
C HIS A 32 1.71 15.89 0.58
N ASP A 33 1.57 15.64 -0.73
CA ASP A 33 1.05 14.37 -1.22
C ASP A 33 2.16 13.30 -1.18
N GLY A 34 2.14 12.45 -0.16
CA GLY A 34 3.10 11.35 -0.04
C GLY A 34 3.02 10.35 -1.19
N MET A 35 1.86 10.20 -1.85
CA MET A 35 1.70 9.28 -2.98
C MET A 35 2.33 9.83 -4.26
N GLU A 36 2.44 11.15 -4.40
CA GLU A 36 3.18 11.77 -5.50
C GLU A 36 4.64 11.33 -5.46
N VAL A 37 5.26 11.35 -4.28
CA VAL A 37 6.64 10.89 -4.09
C VAL A 37 6.79 9.40 -4.45
N ILE A 38 5.80 8.55 -4.15
CA ILE A 38 5.84 7.13 -4.57
C ILE A 38 5.84 7.03 -6.11
N ARG A 39 4.92 7.75 -6.78
CA ARG A 39 4.81 7.73 -8.25
C ARG A 39 6.09 8.21 -8.92
N GLU A 40 6.71 9.26 -8.39
CA GLU A 40 8.01 9.76 -8.88
C GLU A 40 9.12 8.71 -8.73
N ILE A 41 9.22 8.08 -7.54
CA ILE A 41 10.25 7.07 -7.28
C ILE A 41 10.09 5.87 -8.22
N VAL A 42 8.87 5.36 -8.36
CA VAL A 42 8.57 4.22 -9.24
C VAL A 42 8.93 4.56 -10.68
N SER A 43 8.49 5.73 -11.18
CA SER A 43 8.82 6.21 -12.53
C SER A 43 10.34 6.30 -12.77
N VAL A 44 11.10 6.80 -11.79
CA VAL A 44 12.57 6.86 -11.86
C VAL A 44 13.17 5.45 -11.90
N PHE A 45 12.68 4.54 -11.05
CA PHE A 45 13.20 3.17 -10.99
C PHE A 45 12.92 2.41 -12.29
N ASP A 46 11.72 2.55 -12.84
CA ASP A 46 11.33 1.97 -14.12
C ASP A 46 12.15 2.56 -15.27
N THR A 47 12.37 3.88 -15.30
CA THR A 47 13.15 4.56 -16.34
C THR A 47 14.58 4.03 -16.44
N PHE A 48 15.19 3.71 -15.30
CA PHE A 48 16.58 3.25 -15.23
C PHE A 48 16.72 1.74 -15.03
N ASN A 49 15.62 0.98 -15.09
CA ASN A 49 15.55 -0.45 -14.78
C ASN A 49 16.28 -0.81 -13.47
N LEU A 50 16.04 -0.03 -12.42
CA LEU A 50 16.69 -0.25 -11.12
C LEU A 50 16.05 -1.46 -10.41
N PRO A 51 16.84 -2.43 -9.92
CA PRO A 51 16.30 -3.62 -9.26
C PRO A 51 15.81 -3.35 -7.83
N THR A 52 16.06 -2.14 -7.31
CA THR A 52 15.62 -1.72 -5.98
C THR A 52 14.10 -1.63 -5.94
N GLN A 53 13.49 -2.19 -4.89
CA GLN A 53 12.04 -2.18 -4.72
C GLN A 53 11.58 -1.02 -3.85
N VAL A 54 10.39 -0.49 -4.17
CA VAL A 54 9.72 0.55 -3.39
C VAL A 54 8.87 -0.09 -2.29
N LEU A 55 9.22 0.21 -1.04
CA LEU A 55 8.50 -0.25 0.16
C LEU A 55 7.79 0.95 0.81
N SER A 56 6.51 1.15 0.50
CA SER A 56 5.70 2.21 1.12
C SER A 56 5.59 1.99 2.63
N ALA A 57 6.07 2.96 3.40
CA ALA A 57 6.10 2.92 4.86
C ALA A 57 5.33 4.10 5.47
N SER A 58 5.03 4.02 6.77
CA SER A 58 4.18 5.00 7.47
C SER A 58 2.74 5.05 6.92
N ILE A 59 2.21 3.91 6.49
CA ILE A 59 0.80 3.69 6.16
C ILE A 59 -0.06 3.80 7.42
N ARG A 60 -1.21 4.48 7.34
CA ARG A 60 -2.09 4.75 8.49
C ARG A 60 -3.49 4.17 8.35
N ASN A 61 -3.97 3.95 7.13
CA ASN A 61 -5.31 3.46 6.89
C ASN A 61 -5.37 2.55 5.63
N PRO A 62 -6.45 1.78 5.41
CA PRO A 62 -6.58 0.92 4.24
C PRO A 62 -6.51 1.65 2.90
N ARG A 63 -6.97 2.92 2.84
CA ARG A 63 -6.91 3.70 1.61
C ARG A 63 -5.47 4.00 1.20
N ASP A 64 -4.58 4.29 2.15
CA ASP A 64 -3.15 4.47 1.86
C ASP A 64 -2.55 3.22 1.20
N VAL A 65 -2.99 2.02 1.58
CA VAL A 65 -2.51 0.76 0.99
C VAL A 65 -2.94 0.66 -0.47
N THR A 66 -4.21 0.94 -0.76
CA THR A 66 -4.76 0.97 -2.12
C THR A 66 -4.04 2.00 -2.98
N GLU A 67 -3.85 3.22 -2.49
CA GLU A 67 -3.16 4.29 -3.22
C GLU A 67 -1.69 3.95 -3.46
N ALA A 68 -0.99 3.37 -2.48
CA ALA A 68 0.39 2.92 -2.66
C ALA A 68 0.51 1.83 -3.76
N ALA A 69 -0.43 0.89 -3.78
CA ALA A 69 -0.47 -0.14 -4.83
C ALA A 69 -0.75 0.47 -6.22
N LEU A 70 -1.72 1.39 -6.32
CA LEU A 70 -2.02 2.13 -7.56
C LEU A 70 -0.84 3.00 -8.02
N ALA A 71 -0.05 3.52 -7.10
CA ALA A 71 1.17 4.28 -7.38
C ALA A 71 2.37 3.41 -7.80
N GLY A 72 2.22 2.08 -7.84
CA GLY A 72 3.26 1.15 -8.27
C GLY A 72 4.22 0.72 -7.17
N SER A 73 3.87 0.90 -5.90
CA SER A 73 4.68 0.40 -4.78
C SER A 73 4.77 -1.13 -4.82
N HIS A 74 5.98 -1.67 -4.65
CA HIS A 74 6.25 -3.12 -4.72
C HIS A 74 5.87 -3.82 -3.41
N VAL A 75 6.11 -3.13 -2.29
CA VAL A 75 5.84 -3.63 -0.94
C VAL A 75 5.14 -2.54 -0.14
N ALA A 76 4.30 -2.93 0.82
CA ALA A 76 3.70 -2.06 1.82
C ALA A 76 4.03 -2.61 3.22
N THR A 77 4.51 -1.76 4.13
CA THR A 77 4.61 -2.09 5.56
C THR A 77 3.53 -1.34 6.32
N LEU A 78 2.71 -2.07 7.07
CA LEU A 78 1.55 -1.51 7.76
C LEU A 78 1.34 -2.12 9.16
N PRO A 79 0.72 -1.38 10.11
CA PRO A 79 0.35 -1.93 11.40
C PRO A 79 -0.73 -3.03 11.29
N PRO A 80 -0.78 -4.01 12.21
CA PRO A 80 -1.80 -5.07 12.19
C PRO A 80 -3.25 -4.55 12.15
N ALA A 81 -3.54 -3.42 12.82
CA ALA A 81 -4.87 -2.82 12.80
C ALA A 81 -5.33 -2.42 11.38
N VAL A 82 -4.42 -1.91 10.56
CA VAL A 82 -4.72 -1.57 9.15
C VAL A 82 -4.96 -2.85 8.35
N LEU A 83 -4.15 -3.89 8.57
CA LEU A 83 -4.28 -5.17 7.88
C LEU A 83 -5.66 -5.79 8.13
N PHE A 84 -6.11 -5.83 9.39
CA PHE A 84 -7.42 -6.37 9.72
C PHE A 84 -8.56 -5.49 9.19
N ALA A 85 -8.38 -4.17 9.15
CA ALA A 85 -9.37 -3.28 8.54
C ALA A 85 -9.51 -3.52 7.02
N MET A 86 -8.46 -3.92 6.32
CA MET A 86 -8.50 -4.18 4.87
C MET A 86 -9.38 -5.38 4.47
N VAL A 87 -9.51 -6.39 5.34
CA VAL A 87 -10.28 -7.60 5.03
C VAL A 87 -11.76 -7.47 5.38
N ASN A 88 -12.15 -6.39 6.04
CA ASN A 88 -13.52 -6.16 6.51
C ASN A 88 -14.29 -5.25 5.55
N HIS A 89 -15.50 -5.66 5.18
CA HIS A 89 -16.42 -4.81 4.41
C HIS A 89 -17.88 -5.11 4.79
N PRO A 90 -18.72 -4.11 5.15
CA PRO A 90 -20.07 -4.36 5.64
C PRO A 90 -20.97 -5.13 4.67
N LEU A 91 -20.77 -4.95 3.36
CA LEU A 91 -21.52 -5.72 2.34
C LEU A 91 -21.06 -7.18 2.26
N THR A 92 -19.81 -7.49 2.62
CA THR A 92 -19.33 -8.87 2.71
C THR A 92 -20.02 -9.58 3.87
N ASP A 93 -20.08 -8.94 5.05
CA ASP A 93 -20.78 -9.49 6.22
C ASP A 93 -22.25 -9.76 5.92
N LYS A 94 -22.93 -8.76 5.32
CA LYS A 94 -24.32 -8.89 4.88
C LYS A 94 -24.49 -10.02 3.85
N GLY A 95 -23.56 -10.14 2.91
CA GLY A 95 -23.58 -11.21 1.91
C GLY A 95 -23.47 -12.60 2.54
N ILE A 96 -22.57 -12.77 3.52
CA ILE A 96 -22.39 -14.02 4.27
C ILE A 96 -23.68 -14.36 5.03
N GLU A 97 -24.29 -13.39 5.71
CA GLU A 97 -25.54 -13.60 6.45
C GLU A 97 -26.67 -14.08 5.53
N ILE A 98 -26.88 -13.42 4.39
CA ILE A 98 -27.88 -13.80 3.40
C ILE A 98 -27.61 -15.23 2.90
N PHE A 99 -26.36 -15.51 2.52
CA PHE A 99 -25.96 -16.82 2.00
C PHE A 99 -26.25 -17.96 3.00
N LEU A 100 -25.90 -17.76 4.28
CA LEU A 100 -26.15 -18.75 5.32
C LEU A 100 -27.65 -18.94 5.62
N ASN A 101 -28.44 -17.88 5.54
CA ASN A 101 -29.89 -17.95 5.72
C ASN A 101 -30.58 -18.70 4.58
N ASP A 102 -30.14 -18.51 3.35
CA ASP A 102 -30.67 -19.23 2.19
C ASP A 102 -30.28 -20.70 2.23
N ALA A 103 -29.03 -21.02 2.62
CA ALA A 103 -28.59 -22.40 2.81
C ALA A 103 -29.42 -23.17 3.85
N LYS A 104 -29.85 -22.52 4.95
CA LYS A 104 -30.73 -23.14 5.96
C LYS A 104 -32.14 -23.44 5.43
N LYS A 105 -32.62 -22.68 4.45
CA LYS A 105 -33.94 -22.87 3.83
C LYS A 105 -33.90 -23.91 2.72
N TYR A 106 -32.71 -24.25 2.21
CA TYR A 106 -32.54 -25.24 1.17
C TYR A 106 -32.88 -26.64 1.70
N SER A 107 -33.95 -27.24 1.17
CA SER A 107 -34.23 -28.66 1.34
C SER A 107 -33.83 -29.38 0.05
N PRO A 108 -32.89 -30.33 0.08
CA PRO A 108 -32.65 -31.18 -1.08
C PRO A 108 -33.92 -31.96 -1.39
N VAL A 109 -34.28 -32.02 -2.68
CA VAL A 109 -35.38 -32.83 -3.22
C VAL A 109 -34.95 -34.29 -3.27
#